data_AF-A0A7S1T8B5-F1
#
_entry.id   AF-A0A7S1T8B5-F1
#
_cell.length_a   1.000
_cell.length_b   1.000
_cell.length_c   1.000
_cell.angle_alpha   90.00
_cell.angle_beta   90.00
_cell.angle_gamma   90.00
#
_symmetry.space_group_name_H-M   'P 1'
#
loop_
_entity.id
_entity.type
_entity.pdbx_description
1 polymer ?
#
loop_
_entity_poly.entity_id
_entity_poly.type
_entity_poly.pdbx_seq_one_letter_code
_entity_poly.pdbx_strand_id
1 'polypeptide(L)'
;GEGLLPPSVRRGALGERDEAAATTYHHFSMLSGSSLSRLALAYKAFQGGPTMCERAALLYSQAAQIAVATINSYHKFNGSRLLESVRLSSSALGGAKSRELNPEAKMGNGHGGGDDNKIQFMEHRAEGGDPVSLLAMGRLYLWGSRGVQADPLRALYYFQRAAL
;
A
#
# COMPACT_ATOMS: atom_id res chain seq x y z
N GLY A 1 0.31 11.72 52.08
CA GLY A 1 1.06 10.56 51.55
C GLY A 1 0.46 10.21 50.23
N GLU A 2 1.30 10.13 49.21
CA GLU A 2 1.01 10.20 47.78
C GLU A 2 -0.05 9.24 47.25
N GLY A 3 -0.82 9.73 46.27
CA GLY A 3 -1.89 9.03 45.59
C GLY A 3 -1.40 7.85 44.76
N LEU A 4 -2.06 6.72 44.97
CA LEU A 4 -1.86 5.47 44.24
C LEU A 4 -2.59 5.57 42.88
N LEU A 5 -1.91 6.07 41.85
CA LEU A 5 -2.38 5.95 40.47
C LEU A 5 -2.12 4.51 39.96
N PRO A 6 -3.13 3.83 39.37
CA PRO A 6 -2.97 2.46 38.89
C PRO A 6 -2.00 2.38 37.69
N PRO A 7 -1.38 1.21 37.45
CA PRO A 7 -0.31 1.00 36.47
C PRO A 7 -0.74 1.01 34.99
N SER A 8 -1.79 1.75 34.64
CA SER A 8 -2.26 1.90 33.25
C SER A 8 -1.46 2.95 32.45
N VAL A 9 -0.54 3.68 33.08
CA VAL A 9 0.25 4.75 32.44
C VAL A 9 1.44 4.22 31.63
N ARG A 10 1.26 3.14 30.85
CA ARG A 10 2.31 2.68 29.92
C ARG A 10 1.88 2.35 28.49
N ARG A 11 0.65 2.68 28.08
CA ARG A 11 0.24 2.67 26.66
C ARG A 11 -0.59 3.93 26.39
N GLY A 12 -0.11 4.75 25.45
CA GLY A 12 -0.55 6.15 25.27
C GLY A 12 -2.06 6.33 25.09
N ALA A 13 -2.57 7.42 25.69
CA ALA A 13 -3.80 8.21 25.51
C ALA A 13 -5.08 7.69 24.78
N LEU A 14 -5.17 6.43 24.33
CA LEU A 14 -6.23 5.90 23.48
C LEU A 14 -6.88 4.65 24.08
N GLY A 15 -7.13 4.65 25.39
CA GLY A 15 -7.88 3.58 26.07
C GLY A 15 -7.29 2.16 25.89
N GLU A 16 -8.01 1.17 26.39
CA GLU A 16 -7.67 -0.24 26.18
C GLU A 16 -8.27 -0.71 24.85
N ARG A 17 -7.50 -1.47 24.06
CA ARG A 17 -7.95 -1.97 22.76
C ARG A 17 -8.97 -3.09 22.97
N ASP A 18 -10.24 -2.80 22.71
CA ASP A 18 -11.30 -3.82 22.68
C ASP A 18 -11.40 -4.47 21.29
N GLU A 19 -10.82 -5.65 21.16
CA GLU A 19 -10.83 -6.41 19.92
C GLU A 19 -12.20 -7.03 19.61
N ALA A 20 -12.98 -7.38 20.65
CA ALA A 20 -14.29 -7.98 20.47
C ALA A 20 -15.26 -6.95 19.86
N ALA A 21 -15.30 -5.73 20.42
CA ALA A 21 -16.08 -4.63 19.87
C ALA A 21 -15.65 -4.29 18.44
N ALA A 22 -14.35 -4.24 18.14
CA ALA A 22 -13.89 -3.98 16.78
C ALA A 22 -14.41 -5.03 15.78
N THR A 23 -14.42 -6.31 16.16
CA THR A 23 -14.93 -7.36 15.28
C THR A 23 -16.44 -7.30 15.07
N THR A 24 -17.22 -6.95 16.08
CA THR A 24 -18.68 -6.83 15.92
C THR A 24 -19.02 -5.69 14.97
N TYR A 25 -18.36 -4.54 15.09
CA TYR A 25 -18.56 -3.42 14.16
C TYR A 25 -18.19 -3.77 12.72
N HIS A 26 -17.06 -4.46 12.51
CA HIS A 26 -16.71 -4.93 11.17
C HIS A 26 -17.71 -5.96 10.63
N HIS A 27 -18.28 -6.81 11.48
CA HIS A 27 -19.31 -7.77 11.07
C HIS A 27 -20.59 -7.08 10.59
N PHE A 28 -21.12 -6.13 11.35
CA PHE A 28 -22.30 -5.35 10.92
C PHE A 28 -22.03 -4.51 9.68
N SER A 29 -20.84 -3.89 9.59
CA SER A 29 -20.43 -3.12 8.42
C SER A 29 -20.27 -3.99 7.17
N MET A 30 -19.79 -5.23 7.33
CA MET A 30 -19.74 -6.20 6.23
C MET A 30 -21.15 -6.56 5.75
N LEU A 31 -22.09 -6.80 6.67
CA LEU A 31 -23.49 -7.09 6.33
C LEU A 31 -24.18 -5.92 5.62
N SER A 32 -23.82 -4.67 5.96
CA SER A 32 -24.30 -3.49 5.24
C SER A 32 -23.61 -3.26 3.87
N GLY A 33 -22.67 -4.13 3.47
CA GLY A 33 -22.06 -4.14 2.15
C GLY A 33 -20.62 -3.64 2.08
N SER A 34 -20.00 -3.22 3.18
CA SER A 34 -18.62 -2.70 3.19
C SER A 34 -17.60 -3.76 2.78
N SER A 35 -16.94 -3.54 1.63
CA SER A 35 -15.85 -4.38 1.15
C SER A 35 -14.60 -4.29 2.02
N LEU A 36 -14.33 -3.13 2.62
CA LEU A 36 -13.20 -2.91 3.53
C LEU A 36 -13.36 -3.71 4.82
N SER A 37 -14.55 -3.69 5.42
CA SER A 37 -14.83 -4.48 6.63
C SER A 37 -14.79 -5.98 6.35
N ARG A 38 -15.28 -6.40 5.17
CA ARG A 38 -15.15 -7.79 4.70
C ARG A 38 -13.68 -8.21 4.60
N LEU A 39 -12.83 -7.36 4.04
CA LEU A 39 -11.38 -7.60 3.93
C LEU A 39 -10.70 -7.64 5.30
N ALA A 40 -11.05 -6.73 6.22
CA ALA A 40 -10.52 -6.72 7.57
C ALA A 40 -10.82 -8.03 8.32
N LEU A 41 -12.05 -8.54 8.22
CA LEU A 41 -12.41 -9.84 8.80
C LEU A 41 -11.70 -11.01 8.11
N ALA A 42 -11.54 -10.96 6.79
CA ALA A 42 -10.79 -11.98 6.04
C ALA A 42 -9.33 -12.05 6.51
N TYR A 43 -8.68 -10.90 6.70
CA TYR A 43 -7.31 -10.81 7.20
C TYR A 43 -7.17 -11.32 8.65
N LYS A 44 -8.18 -11.06 9.49
CA LYS A 44 -8.23 -11.63 10.83
C LYS A 44 -8.40 -13.15 10.79
N ALA A 45 -9.30 -13.66 9.95
CA ALA A 45 -9.52 -15.10 9.78
C ALA A 45 -8.26 -15.81 9.23
N PHE A 46 -7.54 -15.17 8.31
CA PHE A 46 -6.28 -15.68 7.77
C PHE A 46 -5.19 -15.81 8.84
N GLN A 47 -5.10 -14.87 9.79
CA GLN A 47 -4.20 -14.96 10.93
C GLN A 47 -4.62 -16.03 11.96
N GLY A 48 -5.87 -16.48 11.93
CA GLY A 48 -6.42 -17.48 12.84
C GLY A 48 -5.98 -18.93 12.58
N GLY A 49 -5.14 -19.17 11.57
CA GLY A 49 -4.58 -20.49 11.27
C GLY A 49 -5.46 -21.35 10.36
N PRO A 50 -5.12 -22.66 10.20
CA PRO A 50 -5.65 -23.52 9.14
C PRO A 50 -7.15 -23.79 9.22
N THR A 51 -7.74 -23.70 10.41
CA THR A 51 -9.16 -23.94 10.66
C THR A 51 -10.07 -22.88 10.05
N MET A 52 -9.55 -21.68 9.79
CA MET A 52 -10.30 -20.53 9.30
C MET A 52 -9.92 -20.14 7.86
N CYS A 53 -9.07 -20.93 7.20
CA CYS A 53 -8.61 -20.65 5.84
C CYS A 53 -9.75 -20.64 4.82
N GLU A 54 -10.69 -21.58 4.91
CA GLU A 54 -11.84 -21.65 4.00
C GLU A 54 -12.71 -20.39 4.11
N ARG A 55 -13.01 -19.98 5.35
CA ARG A 55 -13.75 -18.75 5.63
C ARG A 55 -13.00 -17.51 5.13
N ALA A 56 -11.68 -17.45 5.33
CA ALA A 56 -10.86 -16.36 4.83
C ALA A 56 -10.90 -16.27 3.30
N ALA A 57 -10.75 -17.41 2.61
CA ALA A 57 -10.79 -17.49 1.15
C ALA A 57 -12.14 -16.99 0.59
N LEU A 58 -13.25 -17.42 1.20
CA LEU A 58 -14.59 -16.95 0.82
C LEU A 58 -14.73 -15.43 0.97
N LEU A 59 -14.34 -14.87 2.12
CA LEU A 59 -14.44 -13.42 2.36
C LEU A 59 -13.54 -12.60 1.44
N TYR A 60 -12.32 -13.08 1.17
CA TYR A 60 -11.41 -12.46 0.21
C TYR A 60 -11.96 -12.48 -1.21
N SER A 61 -12.53 -13.60 -1.65
CA SER A 61 -13.08 -13.73 -3.00
C SER A 61 -14.22 -12.73 -3.24
N GLN A 62 -15.13 -12.59 -2.27
CA GLN A 62 -16.24 -11.63 -2.35
C GLN A 62 -15.73 -10.17 -2.34
N ALA A 63 -14.76 -9.84 -1.49
CA ALA A 63 -14.16 -8.51 -1.47
C ALA A 63 -13.46 -8.18 -2.80
N ALA A 64 -12.77 -9.17 -3.40
CA ALA A 64 -12.11 -9.02 -4.69
C ALA A 64 -13.09 -8.80 -5.84
N GLN A 65 -14.21 -9.55 -5.89
CA GLN A 65 -15.24 -9.35 -6.90
C GLN A 65 -15.82 -7.92 -6.88
N ILE A 66 -16.09 -7.39 -5.67
CA ILE A 66 -16.54 -6.00 -5.51
C ILE A 66 -15.45 -5.02 -5.95
N ALA A 67 -14.18 -5.28 -5.64
CA ALA A 67 -13.07 -4.45 -6.10
C ALA A 67 -12.92 -4.43 -7.63
N VAL A 68 -13.10 -5.58 -8.30
CA VAL A 68 -13.07 -5.65 -9.77
C VAL A 68 -14.26 -4.91 -10.39
N ALA A 69 -15.47 -5.10 -9.85
CA ALA A 69 -16.66 -4.40 -10.32
C ALA A 69 -16.52 -2.87 -10.18
N THR A 70 -16.00 -2.41 -9.04
CA THR A 70 -15.73 -0.99 -8.81
C THR A 70 -14.67 -0.44 -9.75
N ILE A 71 -13.54 -1.13 -9.96
CA ILE A 71 -12.50 -0.72 -10.92
C ILE A 71 -13.06 -0.59 -12.34
N ASN A 72 -13.92 -1.52 -12.76
CA ASN A 72 -14.54 -1.46 -14.09
C ASN A 72 -15.52 -0.28 -14.25
N SER A 73 -16.08 0.22 -13.16
CA SER A 73 -17.01 1.37 -13.16
C SER A 73 -16.33 2.73 -13.22
N TYR A 74 -15.06 2.84 -12.78
CA TYR A 74 -14.30 4.09 -12.87
C TYR A 74 -13.70 4.23 -14.27
N HIS A 75 -13.88 5.39 -14.90
CA HIS A 75 -13.29 5.70 -16.21
C HIS A 75 -11.77 5.43 -16.20
N LYS A 76 -11.32 4.52 -17.06
CA LYS A 76 -9.91 4.25 -17.32
C LYS A 76 -9.28 5.47 -17.99
N PHE A 77 -8.76 6.42 -17.22
CA PHE A 77 -7.93 7.47 -17.79
C PHE A 77 -6.59 6.85 -18.21
N ASN A 78 -6.30 6.81 -19.52
CA ASN A 78 -5.07 6.23 -20.10
C ASN A 78 -4.72 4.78 -19.66
N GLY A 79 -5.72 3.96 -19.33
CA GLY A 79 -5.53 2.52 -19.12
C GLY A 79 -4.89 2.10 -17.78
N SER A 80 -4.35 3.02 -16.98
CA SER A 80 -3.69 2.69 -15.71
C SER A 80 -4.11 3.65 -14.59
N ARG A 81 -4.75 3.11 -13.54
CA ARG A 81 -4.92 3.85 -12.28
C ARG A 81 -3.56 3.91 -11.60
N LEU A 82 -3.05 5.12 -11.37
CA LEU A 82 -1.85 5.31 -10.55
C LEU A 82 -2.16 4.83 -9.13
N LEU A 83 -1.67 3.65 -8.77
CA LEU A 83 -1.79 3.10 -7.42
C LEU A 83 -0.53 3.46 -6.65
N GLU A 84 -0.61 4.54 -5.88
CA GLU A 84 0.46 4.92 -4.97
C GLU A 84 0.14 4.46 -3.55
N SER A 85 0.88 3.47 -3.06
CA SER A 85 0.76 2.99 -1.67
C SER A 85 1.87 3.60 -0.82
N VAL A 86 1.55 4.63 -0.05
CA VAL A 86 2.49 5.24 0.89
C VAL A 86 2.35 4.54 2.26
N ARG A 87 3.44 3.91 2.75
CA ARG A 87 3.50 3.44 4.13
C ARG A 87 3.90 4.60 5.04
N LEU A 88 2.98 5.01 5.92
CA LEU A 88 3.23 6.07 6.90
C LEU A 88 4.25 5.68 8.00
N SER A 89 4.61 4.39 8.13
CA SER A 89 5.51 3.90 9.18
C SER A 89 7.01 4.07 8.87
N SER A 90 7.40 4.32 7.62
CA SER A 90 8.77 4.70 7.27
C SER A 90 8.98 6.21 7.23
N SER A 91 7.96 6.97 7.64
CA SER A 91 7.94 8.42 7.69
C SER A 91 7.35 8.81 9.05
N ALA A 92 8.17 8.84 10.10
CA ALA A 92 7.76 9.55 11.29
C ALA A 92 7.43 11.00 10.88
N LEU A 93 6.12 11.33 10.85
CA LEU A 93 5.55 12.66 10.63
C LEU A 93 5.69 13.35 9.25
N GLY A 94 5.96 12.65 8.14
CA GLY A 94 6.22 13.32 6.85
C GLY A 94 5.15 13.23 5.75
N GLY A 95 3.97 12.65 5.99
CA GLY A 95 3.01 12.35 4.92
C GLY A 95 1.96 13.42 4.60
N ALA A 96 1.68 14.33 5.53
CA ALA A 96 0.68 15.39 5.35
C ALA A 96 1.09 16.73 5.96
N LYS A 97 1.82 16.74 7.08
CA LYS A 97 2.28 17.96 7.76
C LYS A 97 3.56 18.58 7.21
N SER A 98 4.38 17.83 6.46
CA SER A 98 5.65 18.34 5.91
C SER A 98 5.44 19.32 4.75
N ARG A 99 4.32 19.21 4.01
CA ARG A 99 4.03 20.08 2.87
C ARG A 99 3.71 21.53 3.27
N GLU A 100 3.17 21.74 4.47
CA GLU A 100 2.82 23.08 4.97
C GLU A 100 3.99 23.78 5.68
N LEU A 101 4.92 23.01 6.27
CA LEU A 101 5.97 23.58 7.12
C LEU A 101 7.31 23.81 6.43
N ASN A 102 7.61 23.16 5.30
CA ASN A 102 8.85 23.43 4.58
C ASN A 102 8.75 23.06 3.08
N PRO A 103 8.70 24.03 2.15
CA PRO A 103 8.68 23.74 0.71
C PRO A 103 9.99 23.10 0.20
N GLU A 104 11.06 23.11 1.00
CA GLU A 104 12.38 22.55 0.65
C GLU A 104 12.72 21.26 1.42
N ALA A 105 11.80 20.71 2.22
CA ALA A 105 12.00 19.42 2.86
C ALA A 105 11.99 18.32 1.81
N LYS A 106 13.17 18.08 1.22
CA LYS A 106 13.42 16.96 0.30
C LYS A 106 12.90 15.69 0.93
N MET A 107 11.97 15.08 0.21
CA MET A 107 11.21 13.94 0.64
C MET A 107 12.14 12.83 1.12
N GLY A 108 12.11 12.56 2.43
CA GLY A 108 12.84 11.46 3.03
C GLY A 108 12.34 10.15 2.45
N ASN A 109 13.15 9.54 1.60
CA ASN A 109 13.07 8.16 1.09
C ASN A 109 11.65 7.65 0.76
N GLY A 110 11.22 7.95 -0.45
CA GLY A 110 10.24 7.14 -1.17
C GLY A 110 9.21 8.00 -1.89
N HIS A 111 9.09 7.78 -3.20
CA HIS A 111 8.11 8.37 -4.13
C HIS A 111 8.50 9.71 -4.79
N GLY A 112 9.81 9.98 -4.96
CA GLY A 112 10.31 11.23 -5.56
C GLY A 112 10.21 11.31 -7.09
N GLY A 113 9.52 10.38 -7.76
CA GLY A 113 9.62 10.26 -9.21
C GLY A 113 11.04 9.92 -9.63
N GLY A 114 11.65 10.75 -10.49
CA GLY A 114 13.05 10.60 -10.91
C GLY A 114 14.08 10.75 -9.78
N ASP A 115 13.70 11.40 -8.67
CA ASP A 115 14.58 11.61 -7.51
C ASP A 115 14.47 10.48 -6.46
N ASP A 116 13.73 9.40 -6.75
CA ASP A 116 13.71 8.24 -5.87
C ASP A 116 15.05 7.48 -5.97
N ASN A 117 15.81 7.47 -4.88
CA ASN A 117 17.09 6.76 -4.77
C ASN A 117 17.03 5.29 -5.22
N LYS A 118 15.89 4.62 -5.06
CA LYS A 118 15.71 3.24 -5.53
C LYS A 118 15.60 3.17 -7.05
N ILE A 119 14.94 4.14 -7.67
CA ILE A 119 14.83 4.25 -9.12
C ILE A 119 16.22 4.52 -9.70
N GLN A 120 16.94 5.51 -9.18
CA GLN A 120 18.31 5.80 -9.63
C GLN A 120 19.26 4.62 -9.46
N PHE A 121 19.18 3.90 -8.33
CA PHE A 121 19.97 2.69 -8.13
C PHE A 121 19.63 1.58 -9.12
N MET A 122 18.34 1.36 -9.41
CA MET A 122 17.92 0.40 -10.43
C MET A 122 18.32 0.85 -11.83
N GLU A 123 18.34 2.16 -12.11
CA GLU A 123 18.73 2.72 -13.39
C GLU A 123 20.20 2.46 -13.65
N HIS A 124 21.03 2.76 -12.67
CA HIS A 124 22.46 2.49 -12.73
C HIS A 124 22.77 1.00 -12.93
N ARG A 125 22.06 0.10 -12.25
CA ARG A 125 22.22 -1.35 -12.50
C ARG A 125 21.70 -1.77 -13.87
N ALA A 126 20.63 -1.16 -14.36
CA ALA A 126 20.10 -1.41 -15.68
C ALA A 126 21.05 -0.92 -16.79
N GLU A 127 21.78 0.18 -16.59
CA GLU A 127 22.90 0.60 -17.45
C GLU A 127 23.99 -0.46 -17.50
N GLY A 128 24.31 -1.08 -16.36
CA GLY A 128 25.23 -2.22 -16.26
C GLY A 128 24.71 -3.54 -16.84
N GLY A 129 23.49 -3.56 -17.38
CA GLY A 129 22.91 -4.76 -18.02
C GLY A 129 22.31 -5.77 -17.04
N ASP A 130 22.06 -5.40 -15.78
CA ASP A 130 21.39 -6.29 -14.82
C ASP A 130 19.96 -6.61 -15.28
N PRO A 131 19.63 -7.87 -15.64
CA PRO A 131 18.32 -8.23 -16.18
C PRO A 131 17.19 -8.00 -15.16
N VAL A 132 17.48 -8.12 -13.86
CA VAL A 132 16.51 -7.87 -12.80
C VAL A 132 16.12 -6.39 -12.76
N SER A 133 17.10 -5.50 -12.89
CA SER A 133 16.87 -4.05 -12.89
C SER A 133 16.25 -3.56 -14.20
N LEU A 134 16.63 -4.11 -15.35
CA LEU A 134 15.99 -3.82 -16.64
C LEU A 134 14.51 -4.19 -16.61
N LEU A 135 14.17 -5.38 -16.11
CA LEU A 135 12.79 -5.82 -15.96
C LEU A 135 12.02 -4.98 -14.94
N ALA A 136 12.65 -4.56 -13.85
CA ALA A 136 12.05 -3.65 -12.88
C ALA A 136 11.75 -2.26 -13.49
N MET A 137 12.65 -1.72 -14.31
CA MET A 137 12.43 -0.46 -15.02
C MET A 137 11.33 -0.55 -16.09
N GLY A 138 11.31 -1.64 -16.87
CA GLY A 138 10.24 -1.88 -17.82
C GLY A 138 8.87 -1.89 -17.14
N ARG A 139 8.77 -2.57 -15.99
CA ARG A 139 7.55 -2.59 -15.16
C ARG A 139 7.19 -1.22 -14.58
N LEU A 140 8.18 -0.47 -14.10
CA LEU A 140 8.00 0.88 -13.54
C LEU A 140 7.34 1.81 -14.56
N TYR A 141 7.89 1.87 -15.77
CA TYR A 141 7.36 2.70 -16.85
C TYR A 141 6.08 2.14 -17.47
N LEU A 142 5.82 0.83 -17.42
CA LEU A 142 4.57 0.26 -17.93
C LEU A 142 3.36 0.66 -17.09
N TRP A 143 3.47 0.57 -15.76
CA TRP A 143 2.35 0.85 -14.85
C TRP A 143 2.33 2.27 -14.30
N GLY A 144 3.48 2.96 -14.24
CA GLY A 144 3.62 4.25 -13.57
C GLY A 144 3.47 4.11 -12.06
N SER A 145 4.58 4.16 -11.33
CA SER A 145 4.59 4.09 -9.86
C SER A 145 5.70 4.95 -9.26
N ARG A 146 5.63 5.21 -7.94
CA ARG A 146 6.61 6.05 -7.21
C ARG A 146 6.82 7.47 -7.75
N GLY A 147 5.76 8.07 -8.31
CA GLY A 147 5.83 9.41 -8.90
C GLY A 147 6.31 9.45 -10.35
N VAL A 148 6.63 8.29 -10.96
CA VAL A 148 6.94 8.17 -12.39
C VAL A 148 5.65 7.92 -13.17
N GLN A 149 5.41 8.71 -14.22
CA GLN A 149 4.29 8.50 -15.13
C GLN A 149 4.50 7.27 -16.01
N ALA A 150 3.40 6.61 -16.39
CA ALA A 150 3.47 5.50 -17.32
C ALA A 150 3.92 5.98 -18.72
N ASP A 151 4.95 5.33 -19.26
CA ASP A 151 5.49 5.53 -20.60
C ASP A 151 5.74 4.14 -21.25
N PRO A 152 4.77 3.64 -22.03
CA PRO A 152 4.87 2.33 -22.66
C PRO A 152 6.05 2.19 -23.64
N LEU A 153 6.48 3.29 -24.27
CA LEU A 153 7.60 3.28 -25.22
C LEU A 153 8.92 3.09 -24.48
N ARG A 154 9.12 3.79 -23.37
CA ARG A 154 10.27 3.56 -22.48
C ARG A 154 10.25 2.16 -21.87
N ALA A 155 9.08 1.67 -21.47
CA ALA A 155 8.95 0.33 -20.95
C ALA A 155 9.43 -0.73 -21.97
N LEU A 156 9.01 -0.58 -23.23
CA LEU A 156 9.42 -1.46 -24.33
C LEU A 156 10.93 -1.45 -24.55
N TYR A 157 11.57 -0.27 -24.49
CA TYR A 157 13.03 -0.17 -24.57
C TYR A 157 13.75 -0.99 -23.50
N TYR A 158 13.31 -0.91 -22.24
CA TYR A 158 13.90 -1.70 -21.16
C TYR A 158 13.61 -3.20 -21.29
N PHE A 159 12.42 -3.59 -21.76
CA PHE A 159 12.09 -5.00 -21.99
C PHE A 159 12.90 -5.61 -23.13
N GLN A 160 13.13 -4.87 -24.21
CA GLN A 160 14.00 -5.33 -25.30
C GLN A 160 15.42 -5.55 -24.82
N ARG A 161 15.95 -4.66 -23.98
CA ARG A 161 17.27 -4.81 -23.37
C ARG A 161 17.36 -5.96 -22.39
N ALA A 162 16.27 -6.28 -21.68
CA ALA A 162 16.24 -7.42 -20.75
C ALA A 162 16.17 -8.78 -21.47
N ALA A 163 15.77 -8.81 -22.74
CA ALA A 163 15.61 -10.02 -23.54
C ALA A 163 16.84 -10.35 -24.40
N LEU A 164 17.83 -9.46 -24.44
CA LEU A 164 19.15 -9.66 -25.06
C LEU A 164 20.12 -10.31 -24.07
#